data_AF-X0YV95-F1
#
_entry.id   AF-X0YV95-F1
#
_cell.length_a   1.000
_cell.length_b   1.000
_cell.length_c   1.000
_cell.angle_alpha   90.00
_cell.angle_beta   90.00
_cell.angle_gamma   90.00
#
_symmetry.space_group_name_H-M   'P 1'
#
loop_
_entity.id
_entity.type
_entity.pdbx_description
1 polymer ?
#
loop_
_entity_poly.entity_id
_entity_poly.type
_entity_poly.pdbx_seq_one_letter_code
_entity_poly.pdbx_strand_id
1 'polypeptide(L)'
;SLFHNLSSIKWKSNWIERHRSAIQKSATALMMTALVYYASVTSLTVRGITPTQLAAENWIVSNIPTANSIASEKNTPRLNGFKQFDSSWAFGKDNTLDWYKENKYTVFLVTEDKAMNFSSIEHPRIHQFRRDLEKEGVLLKEFGPSILKPGPKILIYQVHPLIEKEDIMFADKL
;
A
#
# COMPACT_ATOMS: atom_id res chain seq x y z
N SER A 1 -60.47 -11.09 13.55
CA SER A 1 -59.01 -10.86 13.61
C SER A 1 -58.44 -10.01 12.46
N LEU A 2 -59.25 -9.42 11.56
CA LEU A 2 -58.76 -8.60 10.42
C LEU A 2 -58.41 -7.13 10.78
N PHE A 3 -59.05 -6.56 11.81
CA PHE A 3 -58.85 -5.15 12.19
C PHE A 3 -57.47 -4.85 12.80
N HIS A 4 -56.83 -5.81 13.47
CA HIS A 4 -55.46 -5.63 13.97
C HIS A 4 -54.41 -5.58 12.87
N ASN A 5 -54.71 -6.12 11.68
CA ASN A 5 -53.74 -6.18 10.59
C ASN A 5 -53.61 -4.82 9.87
N LEU A 6 -54.73 -4.12 9.68
CA LEU A 6 -54.79 -2.83 8.98
C LEU A 6 -54.14 -1.67 9.73
N SER A 7 -54.21 -1.65 11.07
CA SER A 7 -53.54 -0.62 11.89
C SER A 7 -52.02 -0.77 11.85
N SER A 8 -51.51 -2.00 11.82
CA SER A 8 -50.08 -2.27 11.69
C SER A 8 -49.49 -1.85 10.34
N ILE A 9 -50.26 -1.99 9.26
CA ILE A 9 -49.87 -1.60 7.89
C ILE A 9 -49.82 -0.08 7.76
N LYS A 10 -50.84 0.64 8.27
CA LYS A 10 -50.86 2.12 8.31
C LYS A 10 -49.73 2.71 9.15
N TRP A 11 -49.35 2.05 10.24
CA TRP A 11 -48.27 2.52 11.09
C TRP A 11 -46.91 2.41 10.39
N LYS A 12 -46.66 1.29 9.70
CA LYS A 12 -45.44 1.10 8.89
C LYS A 12 -45.35 2.08 7.72
N SER A 13 -46.44 2.36 7.01
CA SER A 13 -46.41 3.33 5.90
C SER A 13 -46.09 4.74 6.37
N ASN A 14 -46.70 5.20 7.47
CA ASN A 14 -46.42 6.51 8.07
C ASN A 14 -44.98 6.62 8.61
N TRP A 15 -44.43 5.53 9.13
CA TRP A 15 -43.03 5.49 9.58
C TRP A 15 -42.07 5.64 8.39
N ILE A 16 -42.31 4.91 7.30
CA ILE A 16 -41.50 5.00 6.07
C ILE A 16 -41.57 6.40 5.47
N GLU A 17 -42.75 7.03 5.39
CA GLU A 17 -42.89 8.39 4.84
C GLU A 17 -42.16 9.44 5.67
N ARG A 18 -42.25 9.37 7.01
CA ARG A 18 -41.52 10.30 7.91
C ARG A 18 -40.00 10.18 7.77
N HIS A 19 -39.50 8.97 7.53
CA HIS A 19 -38.07 8.72 7.40
C HIS A 19 -37.57 8.73 5.95
N ARG A 20 -38.46 8.84 4.96
CA ARG A 20 -38.11 8.80 3.54
C ARG A 20 -37.07 9.85 3.17
N SER A 21 -37.22 11.07 3.68
CA SER A 21 -36.27 12.16 3.41
C SER A 21 -34.89 11.89 4.04
N ALA A 22 -34.84 11.29 5.23
CA ALA A 22 -33.60 10.90 5.88
C ALA A 22 -32.93 9.71 5.17
N ILE A 23 -33.71 8.69 4.80
CA ILE A 23 -33.25 7.53 4.01
C ILE A 23 -32.69 7.99 2.66
N GLN A 24 -33.39 8.90 1.99
CA GLN A 24 -32.98 9.42 0.69
C GLN A 24 -31.72 10.29 0.80
N LYS A 25 -31.60 11.14 1.83
CA LYS A 25 -30.36 11.88 2.11
C LYS A 25 -29.18 10.95 2.39
N SER A 26 -29.36 9.92 3.22
CA SER A 26 -28.32 8.93 3.51
C SER A 26 -27.89 8.15 2.27
N ALA A 27 -28.85 7.73 1.44
CA ALA A 27 -28.56 7.05 0.17
C ALA A 27 -27.78 7.95 -0.80
N THR A 28 -28.15 9.23 -0.88
CA THR A 28 -27.46 10.21 -1.75
C THR A 28 -26.04 10.48 -1.24
N ALA A 29 -25.85 10.61 0.07
CA ALA A 29 -24.53 10.79 0.67
C ALA A 29 -23.62 9.58 0.43
N LEU A 30 -24.14 8.36 0.56
CA LEU A 30 -23.41 7.14 0.22
C LEU A 30 -23.02 7.10 -1.26
N MET A 31 -23.95 7.45 -2.15
CA MET A 31 -23.69 7.49 -3.59
C MET A 31 -22.61 8.51 -3.96
N MET A 32 -22.66 9.72 -3.38
CA MET A 32 -21.64 10.75 -3.58
C MET A 32 -20.27 10.32 -3.04
N THR A 33 -20.23 9.70 -1.86
CA THR A 33 -18.98 9.18 -1.28
C THR A 33 -18.38 8.08 -2.16
N ALA A 34 -19.21 7.18 -2.68
CA ALA A 34 -18.78 6.14 -3.61
C ALA A 34 -18.27 6.74 -4.93
N LEU A 35 -18.91 7.79 -5.45
CA LEU A 35 -18.51 8.46 -6.68
C LEU A 35 -17.14 9.16 -6.54
N VAL A 36 -16.93 9.88 -5.43
CA VAL A 36 -15.65 10.54 -5.13
C VAL A 36 -14.54 9.52 -4.94
N TYR A 37 -14.83 8.43 -4.22
CA TYR A 37 -13.89 7.33 -4.07
C TYR A 37 -13.54 6.69 -5.42
N TYR A 38 -14.55 6.42 -6.27
CA TYR A 38 -14.33 5.85 -7.60
C TYR A 38 -13.51 6.78 -8.48
N ALA A 39 -13.82 8.07 -8.54
CA ALA A 39 -13.06 9.08 -9.27
C ALA A 39 -11.60 9.19 -8.78
N SER A 40 -11.39 9.05 -7.48
CA SER A 40 -10.05 9.06 -6.89
C SER A 40 -9.26 7.82 -7.32
N VAL A 41 -9.85 6.63 -7.21
CA VAL A 41 -9.23 5.37 -7.63
C VAL A 41 -8.94 5.36 -9.14
N THR A 42 -9.87 5.81 -9.98
CA THR A 42 -9.65 5.87 -11.43
C THR A 42 -8.56 6.88 -11.78
N SER A 43 -8.53 8.06 -11.17
CA SER A 43 -7.46 9.05 -11.42
C SER A 43 -6.07 8.55 -11.02
N LEU A 44 -5.97 7.82 -9.91
CA LEU A 44 -4.73 7.15 -9.49
C LEU A 44 -4.33 6.07 -10.50
N THR A 45 -5.30 5.26 -10.95
CA THR A 45 -5.07 4.17 -11.91
C THR A 45 -4.62 4.69 -13.28
N VAL A 46 -5.17 5.82 -13.76
CA VAL A 46 -4.75 6.49 -14.99
C VAL A 46 -3.30 6.98 -14.90
N ARG A 47 -2.82 7.32 -13.71
CA ARG A 47 -1.41 7.66 -13.45
C ARG A 47 -0.53 6.43 -13.22
N GLY A 48 -1.08 5.22 -13.32
CA GLY A 48 -0.36 3.98 -13.04
C GLY A 48 -0.05 3.74 -11.55
N ILE A 49 -0.66 4.51 -10.64
CA ILE A 49 -0.47 4.39 -9.19
C ILE A 49 -1.70 3.70 -8.60
N THR A 50 -1.50 2.60 -7.89
CA THR A 50 -2.59 1.89 -7.20
C THR A 50 -2.80 2.42 -5.78
N PRO A 51 -3.99 2.27 -5.19
CA PRO A 51 -4.24 2.66 -3.79
C PRO A 51 -3.29 2.01 -2.76
N THR A 52 -2.85 0.75 -2.95
CA THR A 52 -1.86 0.13 -2.06
C THR A 52 -0.49 0.78 -2.18
N GLN A 53 -0.08 1.13 -3.41
CA GLN A 53 1.13 1.88 -3.70
C GLN A 53 1.16 3.26 -3.03
N LEU A 54 0.06 4.02 -3.13
CA LEU A 54 -0.05 5.31 -2.45
C LEU A 54 -0.01 5.18 -0.92
N ALA A 55 -0.64 4.13 -0.37
CA ALA A 55 -0.61 3.87 1.06
C ALA A 55 0.81 3.55 1.56
N ALA A 56 1.57 2.77 0.78
CA ALA A 56 2.97 2.47 1.07
C ALA A 56 3.86 3.72 1.01
N GLU A 57 3.70 4.55 -0.03
CA GLU A 57 4.43 5.81 -0.17
C GLU A 57 4.19 6.74 1.02
N ASN A 58 2.92 6.98 1.37
CA ASN A 58 2.57 7.84 2.50
C ASN A 58 3.16 7.35 3.83
N TRP A 59 3.18 6.03 4.04
CA TRP A 59 3.77 5.44 5.23
C TRP A 59 5.30 5.65 5.24
N ILE A 60 5.99 5.43 4.12
CA ILE A 60 7.44 5.64 4.02
C ILE A 60 7.81 7.09 4.31
N VAL A 61 7.14 8.05 3.65
CA VAL A 61 7.38 9.49 3.84
C VAL A 61 7.21 9.89 5.32
N SER A 62 6.27 9.26 6.02
CA SER A 62 5.96 9.58 7.41
C SER A 62 6.91 8.91 8.41
N ASN A 63 7.49 7.74 8.08
CA ASN A 63 8.18 6.90 9.05
C ASN A 63 9.67 6.70 8.77
N ILE A 64 10.12 6.87 7.52
CA ILE A 64 11.51 6.65 7.12
C ILE A 64 12.19 8.00 6.90
N PRO A 65 13.24 8.34 7.68
CA PRO A 65 13.99 9.58 7.47
C PRO A 65 14.63 9.65 6.08
N THR A 66 14.64 10.81 5.43
CA THR A 66 15.13 10.99 4.04
C THR A 66 16.62 10.70 3.84
N ALA A 67 17.43 10.69 4.91
CA ALA A 67 18.82 10.27 4.86
C ALA A 67 19.00 8.78 4.54
N ASN A 68 17.94 7.98 4.67
CA ASN A 68 17.95 6.56 4.37
C ASN A 68 17.84 6.31 2.86
N SER A 69 18.60 5.33 2.37
CA SER A 69 18.55 4.90 0.97
C SER A 69 17.58 3.74 0.80
N ILE A 70 16.77 3.81 -0.27
CA ILE A 70 15.71 2.86 -0.53
C ILE A 70 16.01 2.10 -1.81
N ALA A 71 15.95 0.77 -1.76
CA ALA A 71 15.98 -0.10 -2.93
C ALA A 71 14.57 -0.64 -3.21
N SER A 72 14.24 -0.84 -4.48
CA SER A 72 12.89 -1.24 -4.85
C SER A 72 12.86 -2.11 -6.11
N GLU A 73 11.92 -3.06 -6.18
CA GLU A 73 11.69 -3.85 -7.38
C GLU A 73 11.16 -3.02 -8.56
N LYS A 74 11.41 -3.47 -9.80
CA LYS A 74 11.06 -2.79 -11.09
C LYS A 74 9.63 -2.27 -11.22
N ASN A 75 8.68 -2.71 -10.39
CA ASN A 75 7.27 -2.33 -10.46
C ASN A 75 6.74 -1.67 -9.18
N THR A 76 7.63 -1.25 -8.28
CA THR A 76 7.26 -0.35 -7.19
C THR A 76 7.16 1.08 -7.70
N PRO A 77 6.26 1.91 -7.17
CA PRO A 77 6.20 3.33 -7.49
C PRO A 77 7.53 4.02 -7.17
N ARG A 78 7.83 5.08 -7.93
CA ARG A 78 8.87 6.02 -7.53
C ARG A 78 8.39 6.82 -6.32
N LEU A 79 9.25 6.92 -5.31
CA LEU A 79 9.06 7.66 -4.07
C LEU A 79 9.84 8.97 -4.18
N ASN A 80 9.12 10.07 -4.33
CA ASN A 80 9.75 11.39 -4.41
C ASN A 80 10.43 11.74 -3.08
N GLY A 81 11.65 12.28 -3.13
CA GLY A 81 12.40 12.72 -1.95
C GLY A 81 13.30 11.68 -1.28
N PHE A 82 13.35 10.45 -1.81
CA PHE A 82 14.28 9.42 -1.37
C PHE A 82 15.35 9.14 -2.44
N LYS A 83 16.57 8.78 -2.01
CA LYS A 83 17.54 8.15 -2.91
C LYS A 83 17.05 6.74 -3.20
N GLN A 84 16.25 6.61 -4.25
CA GLN A 84 15.67 5.35 -4.67
C GLN A 84 16.50 4.74 -5.79
N PHE A 85 17.00 3.53 -5.55
CA PHE A 85 17.54 2.70 -6.61
C PHE A 85 16.40 1.88 -7.21
N ASP A 86 15.88 2.38 -8.34
CA ASP A 86 14.92 1.67 -9.18
C ASP A 86 15.68 0.56 -9.90
N SER A 87 15.71 -0.58 -9.24
CA SER A 87 16.37 -1.73 -9.77
C SER A 87 15.40 -2.41 -10.73
N SER A 88 15.39 -1.88 -11.95
CA SER A 88 14.92 -2.59 -13.14
C SER A 88 15.55 -4.00 -13.25
N TRP A 89 16.59 -4.26 -12.44
CA TRP A 89 17.21 -5.52 -12.12
C TRP A 89 17.60 -5.65 -10.62
N ALA A 90 16.67 -5.56 -9.66
CA ALA A 90 16.96 -5.81 -8.22
C ALA A 90 17.63 -7.15 -7.97
N PHE A 91 17.16 -8.10 -8.78
CA PHE A 91 17.62 -9.47 -8.90
C PHE A 91 18.56 -9.66 -10.10
N GLY A 92 19.03 -8.56 -10.67
CA GLY A 92 19.98 -8.51 -11.77
C GLY A 92 21.23 -9.27 -11.39
N LYS A 93 21.59 -10.17 -12.29
CA LYS A 93 22.53 -11.31 -12.23
C LYS A 93 23.35 -11.55 -10.94
N ASP A 94 23.84 -10.55 -10.20
CA ASP A 94 24.79 -10.75 -9.10
C ASP A 94 24.46 -9.99 -7.79
N ASN A 95 23.34 -9.24 -7.70
CA ASN A 95 23.01 -8.49 -6.47
C ASN A 95 22.35 -9.41 -5.42
N THR A 96 23.05 -9.68 -4.32
CA THR A 96 22.55 -10.40 -3.13
C THR A 96 22.02 -9.42 -2.09
N LEU A 97 21.37 -9.92 -1.03
CA LEU A 97 20.97 -9.08 0.10
C LEU A 97 22.17 -8.34 0.73
N ASP A 98 23.33 -9.01 0.80
CA ASP A 98 24.55 -8.42 1.32
C ASP A 98 25.05 -7.25 0.48
N TRP A 99 24.93 -7.33 -0.85
CA TRP A 99 25.25 -6.20 -1.72
C TRP A 99 24.45 -4.94 -1.34
N TYR A 100 23.16 -5.08 -1.01
CA TYR A 100 22.34 -3.95 -0.56
C TYR A 100 22.80 -3.40 0.80
N LYS A 101 23.19 -4.29 1.74
CA LYS A 101 23.74 -3.89 3.04
C LYS A 101 25.07 -3.15 2.89
N GLU A 102 25.98 -3.65 2.06
CA GLU A 102 27.29 -3.06 1.78
C GLU A 102 27.15 -1.66 1.17
N ASN A 103 26.18 -1.49 0.27
CA ASN A 103 25.87 -0.21 -0.37
C ASN A 103 24.97 0.72 0.46
N LYS A 104 24.74 0.39 1.73
CA LYS A 104 23.98 1.21 2.71
C LYS A 104 22.54 1.51 2.28
N TYR A 105 21.92 0.61 1.52
CA TYR A 105 20.46 0.60 1.41
C TYR A 105 19.90 0.14 2.74
N THR A 106 18.96 0.91 3.30
CA THR A 106 18.39 0.60 4.62
C THR A 106 17.00 0.00 4.51
N VAL A 107 16.26 0.35 3.46
CA VAL A 107 14.92 -0.18 3.20
C VAL A 107 14.84 -0.82 1.82
N PHE A 108 14.17 -1.96 1.73
CA PHE A 108 13.86 -2.66 0.49
C PHE A 108 12.34 -2.82 0.31
N LEU A 109 11.83 -2.38 -0.84
CA LEU A 109 10.43 -2.52 -1.24
C LEU A 109 10.23 -3.72 -2.15
N VAL A 110 9.28 -4.57 -1.78
CA VAL A 110 8.86 -5.74 -2.56
C VAL A 110 7.40 -5.57 -2.98
N THR A 111 7.12 -5.78 -4.26
CA THR A 111 5.76 -5.84 -4.80
C THR A 111 5.44 -7.29 -5.14
N GLU A 112 4.43 -7.84 -4.49
CA GLU A 112 3.80 -9.11 -4.85
C GLU A 112 2.61 -8.82 -5.76
N ASP A 113 2.84 -8.94 -7.06
CA ASP A 113 1.77 -8.99 -8.04
C ASP A 113 1.48 -10.45 -8.40
N LYS A 114 0.21 -10.83 -8.40
CA LYS A 114 -0.25 -12.16 -8.86
C LYS A 114 0.10 -12.40 -10.33
N ALA A 115 0.21 -11.33 -11.14
CA ALA A 115 0.66 -11.42 -12.53
C ALA A 115 2.15 -11.75 -12.67
N MET A 116 2.93 -11.55 -11.60
CA MET A 116 4.37 -11.85 -11.53
C MET A 116 4.64 -13.10 -10.69
N ASN A 117 3.80 -14.12 -10.84
CA ASN A 117 4.15 -15.48 -10.42
C ASN A 117 5.30 -16.00 -11.29
N PHE A 118 6.49 -15.48 -11.06
CA PHE A 118 7.72 -16.06 -11.55
C PHE A 118 7.80 -17.47 -11.00
N SER A 119 7.73 -18.49 -11.86
CA SER A 119 7.90 -19.85 -11.38
C SER A 119 9.28 -19.96 -10.69
N SER A 120 9.34 -20.72 -9.59
CA SER A 120 10.61 -20.95 -8.87
C SER A 120 11.67 -21.61 -9.76
N ILE A 121 11.23 -22.24 -10.85
CA ILE A 121 12.05 -22.89 -11.86
C ILE A 121 12.65 -21.86 -12.84
N GLU A 122 11.87 -20.87 -13.28
CA GLU A 122 12.35 -19.86 -14.25
C GLU A 122 13.21 -18.77 -13.59
N HIS A 123 13.01 -18.50 -12.30
CA HIS A 123 13.68 -17.40 -11.60
C HIS A 123 14.22 -17.76 -10.20
N PRO A 124 15.05 -18.82 -10.07
CA PRO A 124 15.50 -19.33 -8.76
C PRO A 124 16.23 -18.29 -7.90
N ARG A 125 16.92 -17.33 -8.53
CA ARG A 125 17.62 -16.24 -7.83
C ARG A 125 16.68 -15.23 -7.18
N ILE A 126 15.56 -14.91 -7.83
CA ILE A 126 14.53 -14.02 -7.26
C ILE A 126 13.97 -14.64 -5.99
N HIS A 127 13.66 -15.94 -6.05
CA HIS A 127 13.16 -16.69 -4.92
C HIS A 127 14.20 -16.83 -3.81
N GLN A 128 15.47 -17.05 -4.14
CA GLN A 128 16.53 -17.10 -3.14
C GLN A 128 16.67 -15.76 -2.42
N PHE A 129 16.76 -14.65 -3.16
CA PHE A 129 16.83 -13.32 -2.56
C PHE A 129 15.62 -13.03 -1.66
N ARG A 130 14.41 -13.38 -2.09
CA ARG A 130 13.20 -13.20 -1.27
C ARG A 130 13.26 -14.03 0.01
N ARG A 131 13.74 -15.28 -0.05
CA ARG A 131 13.99 -16.10 1.14
C ARG A 131 15.02 -15.48 2.07
N ASP A 132 16.10 -14.95 1.52
CA ASP A 132 17.15 -14.29 2.31
C ASP A 132 16.59 -13.02 2.96
N LEU A 133 15.79 -12.24 2.23
CA LEU A 133 15.12 -11.04 2.73
C LEU A 133 14.10 -11.36 3.83
N GLU A 134 13.31 -12.42 3.69
CA GLU A 134 12.37 -12.88 4.72
C GLU A 134 13.09 -13.42 5.96
N LYS A 135 14.26 -14.01 5.79
CA LYS A 135 15.05 -14.61 6.87
C LYS A 135 15.87 -13.57 7.64
N GLU A 136 16.46 -12.61 6.95
CA GLU A 136 17.44 -11.68 7.51
C GLU A 136 16.95 -10.23 7.58
N GLY A 137 15.99 -9.86 6.72
CA GLY A 137 15.35 -8.56 6.78
C GLY A 137 14.31 -8.49 7.89
N VAL A 138 14.04 -7.27 8.35
CA VAL A 138 12.96 -7.02 9.32
C VAL A 138 11.76 -6.43 8.58
N LEU A 139 10.64 -7.14 8.55
CA LEU A 139 9.41 -6.63 7.97
C LEU A 139 8.89 -5.45 8.79
N LEU A 140 8.94 -4.25 8.24
CA LEU A 140 8.43 -3.04 8.88
C LEU A 140 6.93 -2.87 8.66
N LYS A 141 6.47 -3.12 7.42
CA LYS A 141 5.07 -2.90 7.05
C LYS A 141 4.63 -3.73 5.84
N GLU A 142 3.38 -4.16 5.88
CA GLU A 142 2.67 -4.81 4.77
C GLU A 142 1.43 -3.99 4.37
N PHE A 143 1.22 -3.88 3.05
CA PHE A 143 0.02 -3.31 2.43
C PHE A 143 -0.57 -4.34 1.48
N GLY A 144 -1.68 -4.97 1.89
CA GLY A 144 -2.40 -5.93 1.05
C GLY A 144 -3.54 -5.30 0.25
N PRO A 145 -3.94 -5.91 -0.88
CA PRO A 145 -5.15 -5.52 -1.58
C PRO A 145 -6.39 -5.72 -0.71
N SER A 146 -7.36 -4.81 -0.85
CA SER A 146 -8.70 -4.97 -0.30
C SER A 146 -9.74 -4.35 -1.24
N ILE A 147 -11.03 -4.60 -0.97
CA ILE A 147 -12.14 -3.98 -1.71
C ILE A 147 -11.99 -2.45 -1.76
N LEU A 148 -11.50 -1.85 -0.68
CA LEU A 148 -11.32 -0.40 -0.54
C LEU A 148 -9.90 0.09 -0.88
N LYS A 149 -8.98 -0.82 -1.21
CA LYS A 149 -7.59 -0.50 -1.60
C LYS A 149 -7.11 -1.55 -2.59
N PRO A 150 -7.57 -1.50 -3.86
CA PRO A 150 -7.05 -2.39 -4.89
C PRO A 150 -5.56 -2.12 -5.17
N GLY A 151 -4.87 -3.10 -5.74
CA GLY A 151 -3.46 -3.01 -6.11
C GLY A 151 -2.67 -4.27 -5.76
N PRO A 152 -1.35 -4.30 -6.01
CA PRO A 152 -0.51 -5.40 -5.58
C PRO A 152 -0.30 -5.37 -4.07
N LYS A 153 0.13 -6.50 -3.51
CA LYS A 153 0.62 -6.54 -2.13
C LYS A 153 2.02 -5.92 -2.10
N ILE A 154 2.29 -5.05 -1.12
CA ILE A 154 3.57 -4.37 -0.97
C ILE A 154 4.13 -4.67 0.41
N LEU A 155 5.38 -5.10 0.45
CA LEU A 155 6.13 -5.37 1.67
C LEU A 155 7.30 -4.40 1.76
N ILE A 156 7.53 -3.88 2.97
CA ILE A 156 8.63 -2.96 3.27
C ILE A 156 9.53 -3.64 4.29
N TYR A 157 10.74 -3.99 3.86
CA TYR A 157 11.76 -4.60 4.70
C TYR A 157 12.82 -3.58 5.08
N GLN A 158 13.26 -3.61 6.33
CA GLN A 158 14.53 -3.05 6.73
C GLN A 158 15.63 -4.08 6.48
N VAL A 159 16.67 -3.68 5.76
CA VAL A 159 17.81 -4.55 5.40
C VAL A 159 19.12 -4.10 6.04
N HIS A 160 19.21 -2.83 6.45
CA HIS A 160 20.31 -2.27 7.23
C HIS A 160 19.72 -1.34 8.29
N PRO A 161 20.37 -1.15 9.47
CA PRO A 161 19.95 -0.16 10.46
C PRO A 161 19.57 1.19 9.83
N LEU A 162 18.41 1.71 10.25
CA LEU A 162 17.94 3.02 9.84
C LEU A 162 18.83 4.09 10.47
N ILE A 163 19.15 5.13 9.70
CA ILE A 163 19.75 6.34 10.24
C ILE A 163 18.63 7.11 10.93
N GLU A 164 18.74 7.29 12.25
CA GLU A 164 17.71 7.98 13.03
C GLU A 164 17.81 9.49 12.84
N LYS A 165 16.70 10.21 13.11
CA LYS A 165 16.67 11.68 12.96
C LYS A 165 17.67 12.38 13.89
N GLU A 166 17.93 11.79 15.04
CA GLU A 166 18.86 12.34 16.03
C GLU A 166 20.30 12.33 15.50
N ASP A 167 20.71 11.22 14.87
CA ASP A 167 22.05 11.07 14.28
C ASP A 167 22.33 12.09 13.17
N ILE A 168 21.30 12.46 12.39
CA ILE A 168 21.41 13.46 11.32
C ILE A 168 21.67 14.86 11.92
N MET A 169 21.00 15.21 13.02
CA MET A 169 21.16 16.53 13.65
C MET A 169 22.54 16.74 14.28
N PHE A 170 23.27 15.67 14.59
CA PHE A 170 24.66 15.74 15.06
C PHE A 170 25.68 15.81 13.93
N ALA A 171 25.40 15.20 12.78
CA ALA A 171 26.29 15.23 11.62
C ALA A 171 26.43 16.63 11.00
N ASP A 172 25.36 17.43 10.99
CA ASP A 172 25.37 18.81 10.45
C ASP A 172 26.05 19.85 11.37
N LYS A 173 26.49 19.45 12.57
CA LYS A 173 27.13 20.34 13.56
C LYS A 173 28.65 20.19 13.66
N LEU A 174 29.26 19.34 12.84
CA LEU A 174 30.70 19.13 12.74
C LEU A 174 31.24 19.73 11.43
#